data_AF-A0A5B9M1X2-F1
#
_entry.id   AF-A0A5B9M1X2-F1
#
_cell.length_a   1.000
_cell.length_b   1.000
_cell.length_c   1.000
_cell.angle_alpha   90.00
_cell.angle_beta   90.00
_cell.angle_gamma   90.00
#
_symmetry.space_group_name_H-M   'P 1'
#
loop_
_entity.id
_entity.type
_entity.pdbx_description
1 polymer ?
#
loop_
_entity_poly.entity_id
_entity_poly.type
_entity_poly.pdbx_seq_one_letter_code
_entity_poly.pdbx_strand_id
1 'polypeptide(L)'
;MHKKLKPLSEVDYWQIKKYSRSAFENIGSESYRQRLVYKLLNTARVNNQSDFFSFLLRTLNSKKGDENVRKLCRKLEWVYPLNPENFEKVAYSIIIGIMAADKGE
;
A
#
# COMPACT_ATOMS: atom_id res chain seq x y z
N MET A 1 1.94 -19.27 -15.81
CA MET A 1 0.95 -19.58 -14.75
C MET A 1 0.06 -18.35 -14.55
N HIS A 2 -1.23 -18.43 -14.86
CA HIS A 2 -2.16 -17.37 -14.50
C HIS A 2 -2.50 -17.50 -13.01
N LYS A 3 -2.01 -16.59 -12.16
CA LYS A 3 -2.45 -16.50 -10.77
C LYS A 3 -3.94 -16.16 -10.78
N LYS A 4 -4.78 -17.01 -10.19
CA LYS A 4 -6.22 -16.74 -10.04
C LYS A 4 -6.43 -15.56 -9.09
N LEU A 5 -7.40 -14.70 -9.40
CA LEU A 5 -7.86 -13.64 -8.50
C LEU A 5 -8.30 -14.27 -7.18
N LYS A 6 -7.85 -13.72 -6.06
CA LYS A 6 -8.27 -14.17 -4.73
C LYS A 6 -9.50 -13.39 -4.27
N PRO A 7 -10.47 -14.05 -3.62
CA PRO A 7 -11.51 -13.34 -2.90
C PRO A 7 -10.85 -12.57 -1.75
N LEU A 8 -11.12 -11.26 -1.68
CA LEU A 8 -10.65 -10.40 -0.60
C LEU A 8 -11.80 -10.13 0.37
N SER A 9 -11.46 -10.05 1.65
CA SER A 9 -12.37 -9.78 2.75
C SER A 9 -12.00 -8.48 3.45
N GLU A 10 -12.90 -7.99 4.31
CA GLU A 10 -12.63 -6.83 5.18
C GLU A 10 -11.36 -7.00 6.04
N VAL A 11 -11.06 -8.23 6.46
CA VAL A 11 -9.85 -8.55 7.22
C VAL A 11 -8.60 -8.29 6.38
N ASP A 12 -8.63 -8.54 5.07
CA ASP A 12 -7.51 -8.31 4.17
C ASP A 12 -7.22 -6.82 4.01
N TYR A 13 -8.26 -6.01 3.80
CA TYR A 13 -8.15 -4.56 3.69
C TYR A 13 -7.65 -3.93 5.00
N TRP A 14 -8.18 -4.40 6.14
CA TRP A 14 -7.71 -3.97 7.46
C TRP A 14 -6.24 -4.32 7.69
N GLN A 15 -5.79 -5.53 7.34
CA GLN A 15 -4.39 -5.94 7.44
C GLN A 15 -3.48 -5.08 6.57
N ILE A 16 -3.89 -4.80 5.33
CA ILE A 16 -3.13 -3.94 4.42
C ILE A 16 -2.98 -2.55 5.02
N LYS A 17 -4.08 -1.93 5.48
CA LYS A 17 -4.04 -0.63 6.17
C LYS A 17 -3.10 -0.63 7.37
N LYS A 18 -3.19 -1.65 8.23
CA LYS A 18 -2.33 -1.79 9.41
C LYS A 18 -0.86 -1.90 9.03
N TYR A 19 -0.52 -2.76 8.08
CA TYR A 19 0.87 -2.94 7.64
C TYR A 19 1.41 -1.72 6.91
N SER A 20 0.59 -1.00 6.16
CA SER A 20 0.96 0.29 5.57
C SER A 20 1.26 1.33 6.64
N ARG A 21 0.47 1.44 7.70
CA ARG A 21 0.79 2.33 8.84
C ARG A 21 2.16 1.98 9.44
N SER A 22 2.34 0.74 9.88
CA SER A 22 3.58 0.31 10.54
C SER A 22 4.82 0.38 9.66
N ALA A 23 4.68 0.18 8.34
CA ALA A 23 5.79 0.36 7.41
C ALA A 23 6.18 1.84 7.27
N PHE A 24 5.19 2.73 7.26
CA PHE A 24 5.41 4.15 7.00
C PHE A 24 5.69 5.01 8.24
N GLU A 25 5.56 4.46 9.45
CA GLU A 25 5.98 5.10 10.71
C GLU A 25 7.44 5.58 10.63
N ASN A 26 8.32 4.76 10.03
CA ASN A 26 9.76 5.05 9.92
C ASN A 26 10.22 5.40 8.49
N ILE A 27 9.29 5.65 7.56
CA ILE A 27 9.60 5.99 6.16
C ILE A 27 9.23 7.44 5.86
N GLY A 28 10.26 8.21 5.51
CA GLY A 28 10.13 9.59 5.06
C GLY A 28 9.72 10.56 6.17
N SER A 29 9.81 11.86 5.86
CA SER A 29 9.16 12.91 6.65
C SER A 29 7.65 12.93 6.38
N GLU A 30 6.89 13.63 7.22
CA GLU A 30 5.46 13.91 6.97
C GLU A 30 5.24 14.51 5.57
N SER A 31 6.01 15.54 5.21
CA SER A 31 5.90 16.20 3.90
C SER A 31 6.21 15.25 2.73
N TYR A 32 7.11 14.28 2.93
CA TYR A 32 7.35 13.23 1.94
C TYR A 32 6.15 12.28 1.81
N ARG A 33 5.58 11.83 2.94
CA ARG A 33 4.38 10.98 2.97
C ARG A 33 3.19 11.66 2.31
N GLN A 34 2.94 12.94 2.60
CA GLN A 34 1.85 13.71 1.96
C GLN A 34 2.00 13.76 0.44
N ARG A 35 3.21 14.04 -0.08
CA ARG A 35 3.48 14.02 -1.53
C ARG A 35 3.27 12.64 -2.14
N LEU A 36 3.65 11.57 -1.43
CA LEU A 36 3.42 10.21 -1.89
C LEU A 36 1.92 9.90 -1.93
N VAL A 37 1.18 10.21 -0.87
CA VAL A 37 -0.28 10.03 -0.78
C VAL A 37 -0.98 10.71 -1.96
N TYR A 38 -0.59 11.95 -2.29
CA TYR A 38 -1.15 12.65 -3.45
C TYR A 38 -0.90 11.91 -4.77
N LYS A 39 0.30 11.36 -4.98
CA LYS A 39 0.61 10.56 -6.19
C LYS A 39 -0.20 9.25 -6.22
N LEU A 40 -0.31 8.57 -5.09
CA LEU A 40 -1.06 7.32 -4.96
C LEU A 40 -2.57 7.54 -5.17
N LEU A 41 -3.15 8.60 -4.61
CA LEU A 41 -4.55 8.97 -4.84
C LEU A 41 -4.84 9.22 -6.32
N ASN A 42 -3.98 10.01 -6.99
CA ASN A 42 -4.17 10.32 -8.40
C ASN A 42 -4.10 9.09 -9.30
N THR A 43 -3.16 8.17 -9.03
CA THR A 43 -3.03 6.91 -9.79
C THR A 43 -4.15 5.93 -9.48
N ALA A 44 -4.59 5.84 -8.22
CA ALA A 44 -5.74 5.03 -7.82
C ALA A 44 -7.04 5.48 -8.51
N ARG A 45 -7.30 6.79 -8.55
CA ARG A 45 -8.51 7.38 -9.15
C ARG A 45 -8.68 7.04 -10.64
N VAL A 46 -7.58 6.88 -11.37
CA VAL A 46 -7.59 6.50 -12.79
C VAL A 46 -7.33 5.00 -13.01
N ASN A 47 -7.39 4.20 -11.94
CA ASN A 47 -7.14 2.75 -11.95
C ASN A 47 -5.79 2.35 -12.58
N ASN A 48 -4.77 3.20 -12.47
CA ASN A 48 -3.44 2.93 -12.99
C ASN A 48 -2.62 2.13 -11.95
N GLN A 49 -2.84 0.81 -11.94
CA GLN A 49 -2.19 -0.09 -10.98
C GLN A 49 -0.67 -0.13 -11.13
N SER A 50 -0.17 -0.04 -12.37
CA SER A 50 1.27 -0.13 -12.66
C SER A 50 2.03 1.01 -12.00
N ASP A 51 1.59 2.25 -12.23
CA ASP A 51 2.25 3.42 -11.64
C ASP A 51 2.04 3.48 -10.12
N PHE A 52 0.85 3.10 -9.64
CA PHE A 52 0.57 3.01 -8.21
C PHE A 52 1.59 2.10 -7.50
N PHE A 53 1.74 0.86 -7.95
CA PHE A 53 2.68 -0.07 -7.34
C PHE A 53 4.14 0.33 -7.59
N SER A 54 4.47 0.94 -8.73
CA SER A 54 5.81 1.47 -9.00
C SER A 54 6.22 2.54 -7.97
N PHE A 55 5.34 3.52 -7.69
CA PHE A 55 5.61 4.54 -6.67
C PHE A 55 5.70 3.97 -5.26
N LEU A 56 4.77 3.06 -4.91
CA LEU A 56 4.75 2.41 -3.60
C LEU A 56 6.01 1.58 -3.36
N LEU A 57 6.34 0.66 -4.27
CA LEU A 57 7.46 -0.25 -4.13
C LEU A 57 8.80 0.47 -4.14
N ARG A 58 8.94 1.53 -4.96
CA ARG A 58 10.15 2.38 -4.94
C ARG A 58 10.37 3.00 -3.57
N THR A 59 9.29 3.43 -2.92
CA THR A 59 9.36 4.00 -1.57
C THR A 59 9.73 2.94 -0.54
N LEU A 60 9.06 1.80 -0.56
CA LEU A 60 9.32 0.68 0.37
C LEU A 60 10.75 0.14 0.25
N ASN A 61 11.32 0.13 -0.96
CA ASN A 61 12.69 -0.29 -1.20
C ASN A 61 13.74 0.56 -0.46
N SER A 62 13.42 1.80 -0.07
CA SER A 62 14.33 2.64 0.74
C SER A 62 14.62 2.07 2.14
N LYS A 63 13.75 1.18 2.63
CA LYS A 63 13.91 0.45 3.90
C LYS A 63 13.91 -1.06 3.67
N LYS A 64 14.52 -1.51 2.56
CA LYS A 64 14.66 -2.94 2.24
C LYS A 64 15.38 -3.66 3.39
N GLY A 65 14.65 -4.52 4.09
CA GLY A 65 15.15 -5.25 5.27
C GLY A 65 14.32 -5.04 6.51
N ASP A 66 13.59 -3.92 6.58
CA ASP A 66 12.63 -3.65 7.66
C ASP A 66 11.50 -4.70 7.67
N GLU A 67 11.18 -5.21 8.87
CA GLU A 67 10.20 -6.28 9.03
C GLU A 67 8.77 -5.83 8.75
N ASN A 68 8.42 -4.58 9.06
CA ASN A 68 7.10 -4.02 8.75
C ASN A 68 6.94 -3.84 7.23
N VAL A 69 8.00 -3.39 6.55
CA VAL A 69 8.03 -3.35 5.07
C VAL A 69 7.86 -4.75 4.48
N ARG A 70 8.57 -5.76 5.00
CA ARG A 70 8.45 -7.15 4.54
C ARG A 70 7.04 -7.70 4.73
N LYS A 71 6.40 -7.44 5.88
CA LYS A 71 5.00 -7.85 6.14
C LYS A 71 4.02 -7.26 5.13
N LEU A 72 4.16 -5.96 4.85
CA LEU A 72 3.34 -5.30 3.82
C LEU A 72 3.58 -5.93 2.44
N CYS A 73 4.84 -6.06 2.01
CA CYS A 73 5.17 -6.65 0.71
C CYS A 73 4.62 -8.07 0.54
N ARG A 74 4.74 -8.93 1.55
CA ARG A 74 4.17 -10.30 1.54
C ARG A 74 2.66 -10.28 1.40
N LYS A 75 1.97 -9.37 2.09
CA LYS A 75 0.52 -9.24 1.97
C LYS A 75 0.11 -8.77 0.57
N LEU A 76 0.82 -7.79 0.00
CA LEU A 76 0.59 -7.29 -1.36
C LEU A 76 0.85 -8.37 -2.42
N GLU A 77 1.90 -9.17 -2.26
CA GLU A 77 2.18 -10.31 -3.14
C GLU A 77 1.08 -11.37 -3.08
N TRP A 78 0.52 -11.63 -1.89
CA TRP A 78 -0.55 -12.62 -1.70
C TRP A 78 -1.87 -12.20 -2.35
N VAL A 79 -2.22 -10.91 -2.31
CA VAL A 79 -3.46 -10.40 -2.95
C VAL A 79 -3.33 -10.22 -4.47
N TYR A 80 -2.11 -10.12 -4.99
CA TYR A 80 -1.88 -9.93 -6.42
C TYR A 80 -2.13 -11.23 -7.23
N PRO A 81 -2.76 -11.17 -8.42
CA PRO A 81 -3.21 -9.99 -9.17
C PRO A 81 -4.56 -9.42 -8.68
N LEU A 82 -4.80 -8.13 -8.98
CA LEU A 82 -6.02 -7.41 -8.59
C LEU A 82 -6.83 -7.01 -9.83
N ASN A 83 -8.15 -7.21 -9.77
CA ASN A 83 -9.07 -6.57 -10.71
C ASN A 83 -9.26 -5.08 -10.32
N PRO A 84 -9.88 -4.25 -11.18
CA PRO A 84 -10.13 -2.83 -10.88
C PRO A 84 -10.77 -2.54 -9.52
N GLU A 85 -11.83 -3.26 -9.17
CA GLU A 85 -12.58 -3.05 -7.93
C GLU A 85 -11.73 -3.36 -6.69
N ASN A 86 -11.04 -4.51 -6.70
CA ASN A 86 -10.16 -4.90 -5.61
C ASN A 86 -8.94 -3.98 -5.52
N PHE A 87 -8.42 -3.52 -6.66
CA PHE A 87 -7.32 -2.55 -6.68
C PHE A 87 -7.72 -1.27 -5.98
N GLU A 88 -8.88 -0.70 -6.29
CA GLU A 88 -9.35 0.53 -5.65
C GLU A 88 -9.41 0.38 -4.13
N LYS A 89 -10.04 -0.69 -3.63
CA LYS A 89 -10.14 -0.98 -2.18
C LYS A 89 -8.77 -1.19 -1.52
N VAL A 90 -7.87 -1.93 -2.17
CA VAL A 90 -6.49 -2.13 -1.70
C VAL A 90 -5.71 -0.81 -1.69
N ALA A 91 -5.82 -0.02 -2.75
CA ALA A 91 -5.13 1.26 -2.90
C ALA A 91 -5.55 2.24 -1.79
N TYR A 92 -6.85 2.40 -1.54
CA TYR A 92 -7.33 3.25 -0.45
C TYR A 92 -6.91 2.73 0.92
N SER A 93 -6.90 1.41 1.14
CA SER A 93 -6.41 0.83 2.40
C SER A 93 -4.94 1.21 2.66
N ILE A 94 -4.09 1.14 1.64
CA ILE A 94 -2.68 1.55 1.70
C ILE A 94 -2.58 3.05 2.01
N ILE A 95 -3.29 3.89 1.26
CA ILE A 95 -3.25 5.34 1.40
C ILE A 95 -3.65 5.78 2.80
N ILE A 96 -4.77 5.26 3.31
CA ILE A 96 -5.25 5.53 4.67
C ILE A 96 -4.22 5.08 5.71
N GLY A 97 -3.57 3.92 5.48
CA GLY A 97 -2.48 3.45 6.33
C GLY A 97 -1.30 4.42 6.38
N ILE A 98 -0.85 4.92 5.21
CA ILE A 98 0.24 5.91 5.12
C ILE A 98 -0.13 7.20 5.84
N MET A 99 -1.36 7.70 5.65
CA MET A 99 -1.85 8.90 6.34
C MET A 99 -1.94 8.73 7.87
N ALA A 100 -2.19 7.51 8.33
CA ALA A 100 -2.28 7.20 9.76
C ALA A 100 -0.90 7.01 10.43
N ALA A 101 0.19 6.93 9.65
CA ALA A 101 1.54 6.76 10.19
C ALA A 101 2.06 8.01 10.94
N ASP A 102 1.53 9.19 10.60
CA ASP A 102 1.86 10.46 11.27
C ASP A 102 1.19 10.64 12.63
N LYS A 103 0.13 9.87 12.90
CA LYS A 103 -0.57 9.90 14.19
C LYS A 103 0.08 8.90 15.13
N GLY A 104 1.24 9.29 15.68
CA GLY A 104 1.67 8.76 16.97
C GLY A 104 0.63 9.16 18.01
N GLU A 105 0.05 8.18 18.68
CA GLU A 105 -0.47 8.38 20.03
C GLU A 105 0.68 8.19 21.00
#